data_AF-A0A8X6XND3-F1
#
_entry.id   AF-A0A8X6XND3-F1
#
_cell.length_a   1.000
_cell.length_b   1.000
_cell.length_c   1.000
_cell.angle_alpha   90.00
_cell.angle_beta   90.00
_cell.angle_gamma   90.00
#
_symmetry.space_group_name_H-M   'P 1'
#
loop_
_entity.id
_entity.type
_entity.pdbx_description
1 polymer ?
#
loop_
_entity_poly.entity_id
_entity_poly.type
_entity_poly.pdbx_seq_one_letter_code
_entity_poly.pdbx_strand_id
1 'polypeptide(L)'
;MRTAQLDKTSWKKVDSFVKGEVKTHLSLPSNASVNYLSAHRKFGGCGLPSAADDSDFYLIDTAFKLLTSKDEDVTIQAMGQLKRTVSHRIGRPPTDGDLASYLSGSMEGKYKTSSNRHTQRLDEREESL
;
A
#
# COMPACT_ATOMS: atom_id res chain seq x y z
N MET A 1 -0.56 -2.11 16.04
CA MET A 1 -1.96 -1.90 15.59
C MET A 1 -2.33 -3.09 14.71
N ARG A 2 -3.42 -3.83 15.00
CA ARG A 2 -3.90 -4.98 14.18
C ARG A 2 -4.60 -4.50 12.88
N THR A 3 -4.00 -3.54 12.18
CA THR A 3 -4.68 -2.70 11.19
C THR A 3 -4.71 -3.24 9.77
N ALA A 4 -4.05 -4.37 9.51
CA ALA A 4 -4.11 -5.08 8.22
C ALA A 4 -5.51 -5.64 7.88
N GLN A 5 -6.48 -5.56 8.81
CA GLN A 5 -7.84 -6.07 8.61
C GLN A 5 -8.71 -5.14 7.76
N LEU A 6 -8.38 -3.85 7.69
CA LEU A 6 -9.15 -2.85 6.95
C LEU A 6 -8.41 -2.46 5.69
N ASP A 7 -9.15 -2.35 4.60
CA ASP A 7 -8.62 -1.96 3.31
C ASP A 7 -8.26 -0.47 3.27
N LYS A 8 -7.33 -0.09 2.39
CA LYS A 8 -6.89 1.30 2.23
C LYS A 8 -8.06 2.25 1.92
N THR A 9 -9.13 1.78 1.27
CA THR A 9 -10.28 2.65 0.98
C THR A 9 -11.10 2.98 2.23
N SER A 10 -11.21 2.05 3.18
CA SER A 10 -11.81 2.33 4.48
C SER A 10 -11.01 3.37 5.25
N TRP A 11 -9.67 3.26 5.26
CA TRP A 11 -8.81 4.28 5.88
C TRP A 11 -8.95 5.65 5.23
N LYS A 12 -9.08 5.71 3.90
CA LYS A 12 -9.38 6.98 3.19
C LYS A 12 -10.69 7.61 3.63
N LYS A 13 -11.74 6.82 3.87
CA LYS A 13 -13.04 7.34 4.38
C LYS A 13 -12.88 7.95 5.76
N VAL A 14 -12.14 7.28 6.64
CA VAL A 14 -11.81 7.80 7.98
C VAL A 14 -11.03 9.10 7.87
N ASP A 15 -10.00 9.15 7.03
CA ASP A 15 -9.21 10.37 6.79
C ASP A 15 -10.08 11.51 6.28
N SER A 16 -10.99 11.26 5.34
CA SER A 16 -11.91 12.27 4.81
C SER A 16 -12.85 12.81 5.89
N PHE A 17 -13.40 11.92 6.74
CA PHE A 17 -14.25 12.32 7.86
C PHE A 17 -13.49 13.19 8.87
N VAL A 18 -12.32 12.71 9.33
CA VAL A 18 -11.49 13.44 10.30
C VAL A 18 -11.05 14.79 9.74
N LYS A 19 -10.64 14.86 8.47
CA LYS A 19 -10.27 16.13 7.81
C LYS A 19 -11.45 17.09 7.72
N GLY A 20 -12.67 16.58 7.53
CA GLY A 20 -13.90 17.37 7.56
C GLY A 20 -14.12 18.01 8.93
N GLU A 21 -14.09 17.21 9.99
CA GLU A 21 -14.26 17.69 11.37
C GLU A 21 -13.17 18.71 11.77
N VAL A 22 -11.91 18.44 11.40
CA VAL A 22 -10.80 19.37 11.66
C VAL A 22 -11.02 20.71 10.95
N LYS A 23 -11.53 20.72 9.71
CA LYS A 23 -11.86 21.98 9.01
C LYS A 23 -12.94 22.76 9.75
N THR A 24 -13.99 22.09 10.21
CA THR A 24 -15.08 22.71 10.96
C THR A 24 -14.57 23.31 12.28
N HIS A 25 -13.83 22.54 13.07
CA HIS A 25 -13.32 22.98 14.37
C HIS A 25 -12.29 24.12 14.27
N LEU A 26 -11.44 24.10 13.24
CA LEU A 26 -10.46 25.17 12.99
C LEU A 26 -11.07 26.37 12.24
N SER A 27 -12.38 26.36 11.95
CA SER A 27 -13.07 27.40 11.18
C SER A 27 -12.39 27.69 9.83
N LEU A 28 -11.84 26.65 9.20
CA LEU A 28 -11.18 26.77 7.90
C LEU A 28 -12.23 27.00 6.80
N PRO A 29 -11.90 27.80 5.77
CA PRO A 29 -12.82 28.01 4.67
C PRO A 29 -13.05 26.70 3.91
N SER A 30 -14.22 26.56 3.28
CA SER A 30 -14.62 25.34 2.58
C SER A 30 -13.63 24.94 1.47
N ASN A 31 -12.98 25.92 0.85
CA ASN A 31 -11.95 25.77 -0.17
C ASN A 31 -10.53 25.49 0.38
N ALA A 32 -10.36 25.36 1.70
CA ALA A 32 -9.06 25.06 2.29
C ALA A 32 -8.50 23.77 1.69
N SER A 33 -7.26 23.84 1.21
CA SER A 33 -6.62 22.72 0.53
C SER A 33 -6.45 21.52 1.47
N VAL A 34 -6.76 20.32 0.98
CA VAL A 34 -6.44 19.08 1.71
C VAL A 34 -4.94 18.96 1.95
N ASN A 35 -4.12 19.46 1.02
CA ASN A 35 -2.67 19.46 1.15
C ASN A 35 -2.20 20.36 2.29
N TYR A 36 -2.93 21.42 2.63
CA TYR A 36 -2.59 22.25 3.79
C TYR A 36 -2.71 21.46 5.11
N LEU A 37 -3.76 20.63 5.22
CA LEU A 37 -3.96 19.78 6.40
C LEU A 37 -2.88 18.72 6.52
N SER A 38 -2.53 18.07 5.41
CA SER A 38 -1.51 17.01 5.36
C SER A 38 -0.07 17.52 5.29
N ALA A 39 0.15 18.80 4.97
CA ALA A 39 1.49 19.36 4.83
C ALA A 39 2.21 19.47 6.17
N HIS A 40 3.53 19.32 6.12
CA HIS A 40 4.36 19.35 7.32
C HIS A 40 4.35 20.73 8.01
N ARG A 41 4.34 20.73 9.34
CA ARG A 41 4.24 21.95 10.17
C ARG A 41 5.36 22.97 9.92
N LYS A 42 6.57 22.52 9.56
CA LYS A 42 7.69 23.42 9.21
C LYS A 42 7.43 24.29 7.97
N PHE A 43 6.51 23.89 7.10
CA PHE A 43 6.13 24.65 5.90
C PHE A 43 4.78 25.37 6.07
N GLY A 44 4.31 25.52 7.32
CA GLY A 44 3.06 26.21 7.63
C GLY A 44 1.80 25.36 7.47
N GLY A 45 1.91 24.03 7.27
CA GLY A 45 0.77 23.11 7.25
C GLY A 45 0.34 22.64 8.64
N CYS A 46 -0.76 21.89 8.74
CA CYS A 46 -1.26 21.34 10.00
C CYS A 46 -0.54 20.05 10.45
N GLY A 47 0.08 19.33 9.52
CA GLY A 47 0.82 18.09 9.79
C GLY A 47 -0.08 16.93 10.23
N LEU A 48 -1.31 16.86 9.72
CA LEU A 48 -2.21 15.76 10.01
C LEU A 48 -1.72 14.48 9.31
N PRO A 49 -1.44 13.39 10.06
CA PRO A 49 -1.04 12.12 9.46
C PRO A 49 -2.16 11.54 8.60
N SER A 50 -1.76 10.76 7.59
CA SER A 50 -2.66 10.09 6.65
C SER A 50 -2.80 8.63 7.08
N ALA A 51 -3.92 8.25 7.68
CA ALA A 51 -4.12 6.89 8.14
C ALA A 51 -4.09 5.89 6.96
N ALA A 52 -4.53 6.32 5.78
CA ALA A 52 -4.44 5.51 4.58
C ALA A 52 -3.00 5.21 4.15
N ASP A 53 -2.07 6.15 4.31
CA ASP A 53 -0.66 5.91 3.95
C ASP A 53 0.05 5.13 5.06
N ASP A 54 -0.25 5.43 6.31
CA ASP A 54 0.22 4.67 7.48
C ASP A 54 -0.22 3.20 7.41
N SER A 55 -1.40 2.92 6.84
CA SER A 55 -1.91 1.55 6.68
C SER A 55 -0.99 0.65 5.84
N ASP A 56 -0.32 1.19 4.81
CA ASP A 56 0.60 0.43 3.99
C ASP A 56 1.86 0.04 4.78
N PHE A 57 2.39 0.95 5.60
CA PHE A 57 3.52 0.65 6.47
C PHE A 57 3.18 -0.43 7.49
N TYR A 58 1.97 -0.38 8.07
CA TYR A 58 1.52 -1.41 9.01
C TYR A 58 1.33 -2.79 8.36
N LEU A 59 0.95 -2.84 7.08
CA LEU A 59 0.88 -4.10 6.33
C LEU A 59 2.25 -4.75 6.21
N ILE A 60 3.28 -3.98 5.83
CA ILE A 60 4.65 -4.46 5.69
C ILE A 60 5.21 -4.89 7.05
N ASP A 61 5.04 -4.07 8.09
CA ASP A 61 5.46 -4.38 9.46
C ASP A 61 4.82 -5.69 9.97
N THR A 62 3.52 -5.87 9.71
CA THR A 62 2.82 -7.10 10.10
C THR A 62 3.35 -8.31 9.35
N ALA A 63 3.54 -8.22 8.03
CA ALA A 63 4.08 -9.32 7.23
C ALA A 63 5.50 -9.71 7.70
N PHE A 64 6.34 -8.73 7.98
CA PHE A 64 7.69 -8.96 8.51
C PHE A 64 7.66 -9.67 9.87
N LYS A 65 6.80 -9.23 10.79
CA LYS A 65 6.61 -9.86 12.11
C LYS A 65 6.12 -11.29 12.01
N LEU A 66 5.23 -11.59 11.07
CA LEU A 66 4.75 -12.96 10.84
C LEU A 66 5.87 -13.87 10.30
N LEU A 67 6.69 -13.36 9.37
CA LEU A 67 7.81 -14.11 8.80
C LEU A 67 8.99 -14.30 9.76
N THR A 68 9.14 -13.42 10.74
CA THR A 68 10.23 -13.44 11.73
C THR A 68 9.74 -13.78 13.15
N SER A 69 8.55 -14.39 13.23
CA SER A 69 7.95 -14.76 14.52
C SER A 69 8.82 -15.80 15.24
N LYS A 70 8.81 -15.76 16.57
CA LYS A 70 9.42 -16.83 17.40
C LYS A 70 8.58 -18.11 17.42
N ASP A 71 7.30 -17.98 17.07
CA ASP A 71 6.36 -19.08 16.96
C ASP A 71 6.58 -19.78 15.61
N GLU A 72 6.95 -21.06 15.67
CA GLU A 72 7.29 -21.86 14.50
C GLU A 72 6.06 -22.13 13.62
N ASP A 73 4.89 -22.35 14.22
CA ASP A 73 3.64 -22.58 13.48
C ASP A 73 3.23 -21.34 12.68
N VAL A 74 3.35 -20.16 13.29
CA VAL A 74 3.08 -18.88 12.62
C VAL A 74 4.03 -18.67 11.44
N THR A 75 5.31 -18.97 11.65
CA THR A 75 6.35 -18.80 10.61
C THR A 75 6.11 -19.76 9.45
N ILE A 76 5.77 -21.02 9.72
CA ILE A 76 5.43 -22.03 8.70
C ILE A 76 4.21 -21.57 7.89
N GLN A 77 3.15 -21.09 8.55
CA GLN A 77 1.95 -20.60 7.87
C GLN A 77 2.24 -19.37 7.01
N ALA A 78 2.97 -18.38 7.54
CA ALA A 78 3.34 -17.17 6.82
C ALA A 78 4.21 -17.49 5.60
N MET A 79 5.21 -18.36 5.76
CA MET A 79 6.07 -18.82 4.67
C MET A 79 5.28 -19.59 3.61
N GLY A 80 4.33 -20.43 4.04
CA GLY A 80 3.41 -21.14 3.14
C GLY A 80 2.54 -20.20 2.31
N GLN A 81 2.01 -19.14 2.92
CA GLN A 81 1.23 -18.12 2.24
C GLN A 81 2.08 -17.32 1.24
N LEU A 82 3.30 -16.95 1.62
CA LEU A 82 4.25 -16.27 0.73
C LEU A 82 4.55 -17.14 -0.50
N LYS A 83 4.94 -18.41 -0.29
CA LYS A 83 5.22 -19.35 -1.39
C LYS A 83 4.02 -19.52 -2.32
N ARG A 84 2.79 -19.62 -1.77
CA ARG A 84 1.57 -19.70 -2.58
C ARG A 84 1.35 -18.44 -3.43
N THR A 85 1.55 -17.27 -2.86
CA THR A 85 1.39 -15.98 -3.54
C THR A 85 2.40 -15.82 -4.68
N VAL A 86 3.67 -16.11 -4.41
CA VAL A 86 4.73 -16.06 -5.43
C VAL A 86 4.47 -17.11 -6.51
N SER A 87 4.11 -18.34 -6.12
CA SER A 87 3.79 -19.42 -7.06
C SER A 87 2.67 -19.05 -8.02
N HIS A 88 1.59 -18.45 -7.50
CA HIS A 88 0.46 -17.98 -8.29
C HIS A 88 0.90 -16.92 -9.31
N ARG A 89 1.85 -16.06 -8.95
CA ARG A 89 2.35 -14.98 -9.80
C ARG A 89 3.30 -15.46 -10.90
N ILE A 90 4.20 -16.40 -10.58
CA ILE A 90 5.20 -16.92 -11.52
C ILE A 90 4.74 -18.14 -12.33
N GLY A 91 3.62 -18.76 -11.92
CA GLY A 91 3.05 -19.97 -12.56
C GLY A 91 3.83 -21.27 -12.32
N ARG A 92 4.73 -21.30 -11.32
CA ARG A 92 5.55 -22.47 -10.96
C ARG A 92 5.88 -22.48 -9.46
N PRO A 93 6.42 -23.58 -8.90
CA PRO A 93 6.94 -23.58 -7.54
C PRO A 93 8.08 -22.54 -7.39
N PRO A 94 8.05 -21.68 -6.35
CA PRO A 94 9.05 -20.65 -6.15
C PRO A 94 10.33 -21.19 -5.54
N THR A 95 11.47 -20.67 -6.00
CA THR A 95 12.79 -20.86 -5.36
C THR A 95 13.03 -19.75 -4.33
N ASP A 96 13.99 -19.94 -3.43
CA ASP A 96 14.32 -18.91 -2.44
C ASP A 96 14.76 -17.58 -3.08
N GLY A 97 15.42 -17.63 -4.25
CA GLY A 97 15.74 -16.45 -5.04
C GLY A 97 14.49 -15.71 -5.53
N ASP A 98 13.47 -16.44 -5.97
CA ASP A 98 12.18 -15.86 -6.39
C ASP A 98 11.46 -15.18 -5.22
N LEU A 99 11.52 -15.77 -4.03
CA LEU A 99 10.96 -15.19 -2.80
C LEU A 99 11.68 -13.88 -2.45
N ALA A 100 13.02 -13.88 -2.49
CA ALA A 100 13.82 -12.69 -2.21
C ALA A 100 13.57 -11.56 -3.22
N SER A 101 13.52 -11.87 -4.52
CA SER A 101 13.20 -10.89 -5.57
C SER A 101 11.79 -10.31 -5.42
N TYR A 102 10.81 -11.14 -5.06
CA TYR A 102 9.44 -10.70 -4.82
C TYR A 102 9.34 -9.75 -3.61
N LEU A 103 9.96 -10.12 -2.47
CA LEU A 103 9.98 -9.29 -1.27
C LEU A 103 10.76 -7.99 -1.43
N SER A 104 11.76 -7.98 -2.32
CA SER A 104 12.52 -6.77 -2.68
C SER A 104 11.74 -5.82 -3.62
N GLY A 105 10.53 -6.20 -4.04
CA GLY A 105 9.70 -5.40 -4.93
C GLY A 105 10.22 -5.34 -6.38
N SER A 106 10.98 -6.34 -6.83
CA SER A 106 11.45 -6.37 -8.21
C SER A 106 10.25 -6.36 -9.18
N MET A 107 10.29 -5.43 -10.13
CA MET A 107 9.29 -5.25 -11.19
C MET A 107 9.74 -5.85 -12.52
N GLU A 108 10.80 -6.67 -12.53
CA GLU A 108 11.35 -7.25 -13.75
C GLU A 108 10.57 -8.51 -14.18
N GLY A 109 10.33 -8.62 -15.49
CA GLY A 109 9.78 -9.82 -16.13
C GLY A 109 8.48 -10.35 -15.50
N LYS A 110 8.54 -11.59 -15.01
CA LYS A 110 7.41 -12.38 -14.46
C LYS A 110 6.84 -11.81 -13.14
N TYR A 111 7.49 -10.80 -12.58
CA TYR A 111 7.05 -10.07 -11.37
C TYR A 111 6.38 -8.73 -11.70
N LYS A 112 6.09 -8.44 -12.97
CA LYS A 112 5.21 -7.33 -13.31
C LYS A 112 3.78 -7.64 -12.87
N THR A 113 3.22 -6.77 -12.03
CA THR A 113 1.76 -6.70 -11.91
C THR A 113 1.27 -6.28 -13.29
N SER A 114 0.42 -7.08 -13.93
CA SER A 114 -0.35 -6.59 -15.08
C SER A 114 -1.34 -5.55 -14.55
N SER A 115 -0.84 -4.34 -14.30
CA SER A 115 -1.64 -3.21 -13.86
C SER A 115 -2.46 -2.76 -15.06
N ASN A 116 -3.68 -3.32 -15.16
CA ASN A 116 -4.79 -2.92 -16.02
C ASN A 116 -4.55 -2.84 -17.55
N ARG A 117 -5.34 -3.62 -18.31
CA ARG A 117 -5.53 -3.52 -19.77
C ARG A 117 -5.93 -2.12 -20.31
N HIS A 118 -6.14 -1.12 -19.45
CA HIS A 118 -6.67 0.17 -19.87
C HIS A 118 -5.59 1.13 -20.40
N THR A 119 -4.34 1.02 -19.94
CA THR A 119 -3.24 1.89 -20.38
C THR A 119 -2.59 1.46 -21.69
N GLN A 120 -2.68 0.18 -22.07
CA GLN A 120 -2.10 -0.32 -23.33
C GLN A 120 -2.79 0.21 -24.60
N ARG A 121 -3.98 0.79 -24.50
CA ARG A 121 -4.75 1.27 -25.66
C ARG A 121 -4.48 2.73 -26.05
N LEU A 122 -3.68 3.44 -25.25
CA LEU A 122 -3.31 4.84 -25.54
C LEU A 122 -1.96 4.93 -26.26
N ASP A 123 -1.01 4.05 -25.92
CA ASP A 123 0.30 4.03 -26.58
C ASP A 123 0.22 3.59 -28.06
N GLU A 124 -0.69 2.68 -28.41
CA GLU A 124 -0.88 2.23 -29.81
C GLU A 124 -1.56 3.27 -30.73
N ARG A 125 -2.12 4.35 -30.17
CA ARG A 125 -2.76 5.42 -30.97
C ARG A 125 -1.86 6.63 -31.22
N GLU A 126 -0.78 6.81 -30.46
CA GLU A 126 0.14 7.93 -30.65
C GLU A 126 1.31 7.61 -31.59
N GLU A 127 1.58 6.34 -31.90
CA GLU A 127 2.59 5.94 -32.91
C GLU A 127 2.05 5.89 -34.36
N SER A 128 0.80 6.31 -34.59
CA SER A 128 0.16 6.30 -35.93
C SER A 128 -0.24 7.69 -36.45
N LEU A 129 0.44 8.76 -36.00
CA LEU A 129 0.33 10.11 -36.56
C LEU A 129 1.71 10.73 -36.81
#